data_AF-A0A0E3QD40-F1
#
_entry.id   AF-A0A0E3QD40-F1
#
_cell.length_a   1.000
_cell.length_b   1.000
_cell.length_c   1.000
_cell.angle_alpha   90.00
_cell.angle_beta   90.00
_cell.angle_gamma   90.00
#
_symmetry.space_group_name_H-M   'P 1'
#
loop_
_entity.id
_entity.type
_entity.pdbx_description
1 polymer ?
#
loop_
_entity_poly.entity_id
_entity_poly.type
_entity_poly.pdbx_seq_one_letter_code
_entity_poly.pdbx_strand_id
1 'polypeptide(L)' 'MRLNGISSILLYVNTENFPAIGLYEKMGFKIIKEIKDICGSKETCYEMELRIL' A
#
# COMPACT_ATOMS: atom_id res chain seq x y z
N MET A 1 2.27 3.36 17.32
CA MET A 1 3.28 2.65 16.50
C MET A 1 4.72 3.19 16.64
N ARG A 2 4.97 4.32 17.34
CA ARG A 2 6.34 4.80 17.67
C ARG A 2 7.20 3.82 18.49
N LEU A 3 6.60 2.76 19.04
CA LEU A 3 7.26 1.78 19.91
C LEU A 3 8.41 0.99 19.25
N ASN A 4 8.40 0.86 17.92
CA ASN A 4 9.38 0.04 17.19
C ASN A 4 10.36 0.87 16.32
N GLY A 5 10.36 2.20 16.44
CA GLY A 5 11.22 3.06 15.61
C GLY A 5 10.92 2.99 14.09
N ILE A 6 9.70 2.61 13.71
CA ILE A 6 9.28 2.49 12.30
C ILE A 6 8.99 3.89 11.74
N SER A 7 9.65 4.26 10.63
CA SER A 7 9.45 5.52 9.92
C SER A 7 8.34 5.47 8.86
N SER A 8 8.11 4.29 8.26
CA SER A 8 7.05 4.08 7.29
C SER A 8 6.61 2.62 7.22
N ILE A 9 5.39 2.41 6.73
CA ILE A 9 4.80 1.10 6.46
C ILE A 9 4.49 1.05 4.97
N LEU A 10 4.91 -0.04 4.32
CA LEU A 10 4.60 -0.33 2.93
C LEU A 10 3.60 -1.49 2.86
N LEU A 11 2.67 -1.42 1.92
CA LEU A 11 1.79 -2.52 1.56
C LEU A 11 1.58 -2.59 0.05
N TYR A 12 1.14 -3.76 -0.42
CA TYR A 12 0.77 -3.98 -1.81
C TYR A 12 -0.72 -4.29 -1.90
N VAL A 13 -1.40 -3.67 -2.85
CA VAL A 13 -2.82 -3.92 -3.12
C VAL A 13 -3.07 -4.02 -4.62
N ASN A 14 -3.77 -5.06 -5.05
CA ASN A 14 -4.17 -5.23 -6.45
C ASN A 14 -4.99 -4.01 -6.93
N THR A 15 -4.71 -3.50 -8.13
CA THR A 15 -5.35 -2.29 -8.67
C THR A 15 -6.87 -2.42 -8.81
N GLU A 16 -7.37 -3.65 -8.94
CA GLU A 16 -8.80 -3.95 -9.05
C GLU A 16 -9.51 -4.07 -7.68
N ASN A 17 -8.76 -4.05 -6.56
CA ASN A 17 -9.34 -4.12 -5.22
C ASN A 17 -9.70 -2.73 -4.69
N PHE A 18 -10.67 -2.07 -5.35
CA PHE A 18 -11.16 -0.74 -4.99
C PHE A 18 -11.57 -0.61 -3.51
N PRO A 19 -12.23 -1.59 -2.87
CA PRO A 19 -12.57 -1.51 -1.45
C PRO A 19 -11.34 -1.39 -0.56
N ALA A 20 -10.29 -2.17 -0.82
CA ALA A 20 -9.06 -2.14 -0.04
C ALA A 20 -8.28 -0.83 -0.28
N ILE A 21 -8.19 -0.38 -1.53
CA ILE A 21 -7.56 0.90 -1.87
C ILE A 21 -8.21 2.05 -1.09
N GLY A 22 -9.54 2.16 -1.14
CA GLY A 22 -10.26 3.20 -0.41
C GLY A 22 -10.13 3.08 1.11
N LEU A 23 -9.99 1.87 1.64
CA LEU A 23 -9.70 1.65 3.07
C LEU A 23 -8.30 2.18 3.44
N TYR A 24 -7.28 1.85 2.66
CA TYR A 24 -5.90 2.25 2.94
C TYR A 24 -5.70 3.76 2.77
N GLU A 25 -6.30 4.38 1.75
CA GLU A 25 -6.30 5.83 1.58
C GLU A 25 -6.92 6.54 2.80
N LYS A 26 -8.05 6.04 3.32
CA LYS A 26 -8.67 6.57 4.55
C LYS A 26 -7.79 6.42 5.78
N MET A 27 -6.93 5.39 5.82
CA MET A 27 -5.93 5.20 6.87
C MET A 27 -4.68 6.07 6.68
N GLY A 28 -4.58 6.82 5.58
CA GLY A 28 -3.47 7.74 5.29
C GLY A 28 -2.36 7.15 4.43
N PHE A 29 -2.52 5.93 3.91
CA PHE A 29 -1.60 5.39 2.92
C PHE A 29 -1.74 6.14 1.60
N LYS A 30 -0.62 6.30 0.88
CA LYS A 30 -0.57 6.93 -0.44
C LYS A 30 0.01 5.97 -1.46
N ILE A 31 -0.55 5.93 -2.65
CA ILE A 31 0.02 5.20 -3.79
C ILE A 31 1.36 5.84 -4.16
N ILE A 32 2.42 5.03 -4.22
CA ILE A 32 3.77 5.47 -4.58
C ILE A 32 4.12 5.07 -6.02
N LYS A 33 3.73 3.86 -6.44
CA LYS A 33 3.95 3.34 -7.80
C LYS A 33 3.09 2.11 -8.09
N GLU A 34 2.97 1.76 -9.36
CA GLU A 34 2.45 0.46 -9.82
C GLU A 34 3.59 -0.55 -9.96
N ILE A 35 3.30 -1.81 -9.60
CA ILE A 35 4.20 -2.96 -9.72
C ILE A 35 3.43 -4.13 -10.30
N LYS A 36 4.05 -4.82 -11.27
CA LYS A 36 3.51 -6.05 -11.85
C LYS A 36 4.00 -7.28 -11.11
N ASP A 37 3.22 -8.34 -11.19
CA ASP A 37 3.57 -9.71 -10.78
C ASP A 37 3.81 -9.91 -9.27
N ILE A 38 3.42 -8.94 -8.41
CA ILE A 38 3.65 -9.02 -6.95
C ILE A 38 2.48 -9.59 -6.15
N CYS A 39 1.23 -9.29 -6.52
CA CYS A 39 0.06 -9.93 -5.89
C CYS A 39 -0.29 -11.27 -6.53
N GLY A 40 0.20 -11.52 -7.75
CA GLY A 40 -0.03 -12.72 -8.54
C GLY A 40 0.54 -12.53 -9.95
N SER A 41 0.76 -13.62 -10.68
CA SER A 41 1.27 -13.54 -12.06
C SER A 41 0.28 -12.76 -12.94
N LYS A 42 0.80 -11.82 -13.73
CA LYS A 42 0.08 -10.88 -14.60
C LYS A 42 -0.80 -9.87 -13.86
N GLU A 43 -0.79 -9.85 -12.54
CA GLU A 43 -1.52 -8.84 -11.76
C GLU A 43 -0.70 -7.56 -11.63
N THR A 44 -1.39 -6.42 -11.61
CA THR A 44 -0.81 -5.12 -11.30
C THR A 44 -1.28 -4.71 -9.90
N CYS A 45 -0.37 -4.21 -9.09
CA CYS A 45 -0.64 -3.74 -7.74
C CYS A 45 -0.03 -2.37 -7.49
N TYR A 46 -0.66 -1.60 -6.62
CA TYR A 46 -0.05 -0.41 -6.05
C TYR A 46 0.86 -0.79 -4.90
N GLU A 47 2.07 -0.26 -4.88
CA GLU A 47 2.83 -0.07 -3.64
C GLU A 47 2.30 1.19 -2.96
N MET A 48 1.82 1.06 -1.72
CA MET A 48 1.32 2.19 -0.94
C MET A 48 2.17 2.39 0.32
N GLU A 49 2.40 3.66 0.70
CA GLU A 49 3.19 4.06 1.87
C GLU A 49 2.35 4.85 2.87
N LEU A 50 2.44 4.48 4.15
CA LEU A 50 2.05 5.32 5.29
C LEU A 50 3.31 5.76 6.02
N ARG A 51 3.56 7.08 6.07
CA ARG A 51 4.67 7.66 6.85
C ARG A 51 4.22 7.93 8.28
N ILE A 52 5.01 7.49 9.25
CA ILE A 52 4.75 7.68 10.68
C ILE A 52 5.66 8.83 11.16
N LEU A 53 5.06 9.95 11.52
CA LEU A 53 5.75 11.13 12.08
C LEU A 53 6.04 10.99 13.59
#